data_AF-X1GRC4-F1
#
_entry.id   AF-X1GRC4-F1
#
_cell.length_a   1.000
_cell.length_b   1.000
_cell.length_c   1.000
_cell.angle_alpha   90.00
_cell.angle_beta   90.00
_cell.angle_gamma   90.00
#
_symmetry.space_group_name_H-M   'P 1'
#
loop_
_entity.id
_entity.type
_entity.pdbx_description
1 polymer ?
#
loop_
_entity_poly.entity_id
_entity_poly.type
_entity_poly.pdbx_seq_one_letter_code
_entity_poly.pdbx_strand_id
1 'polypeptide(L)'
;ATAQLKSPERGFISSKPGETWEEGLICGNGTIGANIMSRPLDETIILTHERLFLPSGAPLMPPDNGNRLFEIRDLIDRGLYAQATQLALISR
;
A
#
# COMPACT_ATOMS: atom_id res chain seq x y z
N ALA A 1 4.62 38.61 -8.91
CA ALA A 1 4.64 37.77 -10.12
C ALA A 1 5.69 36.68 -9.89
N THR A 2 5.28 35.41 -9.82
CA THR A 2 6.21 34.30 -9.62
C THR A 2 7.09 34.19 -10.86
N ALA A 3 8.42 34.33 -10.71
CA ALA A 3 9.34 34.13 -11.81
C ALA A 3 9.14 32.72 -12.39
N GLN A 4 9.07 32.61 -13.72
CA GLN A 4 8.90 31.32 -14.38
C GLN A 4 10.14 30.47 -14.16
N LEU A 5 10.00 29.37 -13.42
CA LEU A 5 11.09 28.44 -13.14
C LEU A 5 11.45 27.67 -14.42
N LYS A 6 12.74 27.60 -14.74
CA LYS A 6 13.23 26.85 -15.90
C LYS A 6 13.04 25.35 -15.65
N SER A 7 12.32 24.67 -16.54
CA SER A 7 12.13 23.22 -16.46
C SER A 7 13.47 22.46 -16.49
N PRO A 8 13.62 21.39 -15.69
CA PRO A 8 14.84 20.60 -15.66
C PRO A 8 14.90 19.68 -16.90
N GLU A 9 16.10 19.23 -17.26
CA GLU A 9 16.28 18.22 -18.34
C GLU A 9 15.59 16.89 -17.99
N ARG A 10 15.54 16.54 -16.69
CA ARG A 10 14.88 15.35 -16.15
C ARG A 10 14.18 15.66 -14.84
N GLY A 11 13.04 15.01 -14.59
CA GLY A 11 12.24 15.21 -13.39
C GLY A 11 11.21 16.32 -13.55
N PHE A 12 10.87 16.99 -12.46
CA PHE A 12 9.88 18.06 -12.44
C PHE A 12 10.21 19.11 -11.37
N ILE A 13 9.47 20.21 -11.39
CA ILE A 13 9.55 21.29 -10.40
C ILE A 13 8.18 21.44 -9.76
N SER A 14 8.14 21.45 -8.43
CA SER A 14 7.01 22.02 -7.71
C SER A 14 7.32 23.47 -7.37
N SER A 15 6.41 24.38 -7.73
CA SER A 15 6.54 25.82 -7.47
C SER A 15 5.72 26.30 -6.27
N LYS A 16 4.98 25.38 -5.62
CA LYS A 16 4.15 25.65 -4.46
C LYS A 16 4.44 24.60 -3.38
N PRO A 17 4.37 24.97 -2.09
CA PRO A 17 4.34 23.99 -1.01
C PRO A 17 3.17 23.03 -1.19
N GLY A 18 3.33 21.78 -0.77
CA GLY A 18 2.24 20.81 -0.74
C GLY A 18 1.22 21.18 0.35
N GLU A 19 -0.06 21.10 0.03
CA GLU A 19 -1.16 21.28 0.98
C GLU A 19 -1.64 19.93 1.53
N THR A 20 -1.60 18.88 0.71
CA THR A 20 -1.92 17.50 1.10
C THR A 20 -0.72 16.56 0.95
N TRP A 21 -0.81 15.38 1.54
CA TRP A 21 0.26 14.38 1.49
C TRP A 21 0.64 14.01 0.05
N GLU A 22 -0.33 13.90 -0.85
CA GLU A 22 -0.16 13.52 -2.25
C GLU A 22 0.62 14.56 -3.08
N GLU A 23 0.66 15.81 -2.61
CA GLU A 23 1.36 16.91 -3.28
C GLU A 23 2.82 17.06 -2.86
N GLY A 24 3.25 16.32 -1.83
CA GLY A 24 4.61 16.36 -1.35
C GLY A 24 5.61 15.75 -2.35
N LEU A 25 6.86 16.21 -2.27
CA LEU A 25 7.94 15.70 -3.11
C LEU A 25 8.52 14.42 -2.51
N ILE A 26 8.36 13.31 -3.22
CA ILE A 26 8.78 11.98 -2.74
C ILE A 26 10.21 11.68 -3.18
N CYS A 27 11.02 11.16 -2.26
CA CYS A 27 12.27 10.49 -2.55
C CYS A 27 12.46 9.24 -1.67
N GLY A 28 13.39 8.37 -2.04
CA GLY A 28 13.69 7.18 -1.25
C GLY A 28 14.88 6.38 -1.78
N ASN A 29 15.45 5.54 -0.91
CA ASN A 29 16.61 4.70 -1.22
C ASN A 29 16.29 3.19 -1.24
N GLY A 30 15.00 2.84 -1.25
CA GLY A 30 14.51 1.46 -1.13
C GLY A 30 14.11 1.10 0.31
N THR A 31 14.83 1.60 1.31
CA THR A 31 14.56 1.28 2.74
C THR A 31 13.84 2.42 3.46
N ILE A 32 14.30 3.66 3.26
CA ILE A 32 13.71 4.86 3.83
C ILE A 32 13.09 5.68 2.70
N GLY A 33 11.86 6.13 2.91
CA GLY A 33 11.19 7.12 2.08
C GLY A 33 11.05 8.44 2.81
N ALA A 34 11.06 9.53 2.06
CA ALA A 34 10.74 10.87 2.56
C ALA A 34 9.75 11.54 1.62
N ASN A 35 8.78 12.22 2.19
CA ASN A 35 7.82 13.06 1.49
C ASN A 35 7.93 14.49 2.03
N ILE A 36 8.36 15.44 1.18
CA ILE A 36 8.72 16.81 1.58
C ILE A 36 7.60 17.78 1.21
N MET A 37 7.04 18.48 2.21
CA MET A 37 5.93 19.43 2.01
C MET A 37 6.38 20.83 1.53
N SER A 38 7.67 21.15 1.66
CA SER A 38 8.30 22.36 1.11
C SER A 38 7.70 23.68 1.65
N ARG A 39 7.42 23.74 2.97
CA ARG A 39 6.83 24.89 3.66
C ARG A 39 7.92 25.78 4.29
N PRO A 40 8.21 26.99 3.76
CA PRO A 40 9.43 27.73 4.09
C PRO A 40 9.63 28.11 5.58
N LEU A 41 8.54 28.33 6.32
CA LEU A 41 8.58 28.75 7.73
C LEU A 41 8.11 27.65 8.70
N ASP A 42 7.60 26.54 8.18
CA ASP A 42 7.01 25.45 8.96
C ASP A 42 7.08 24.15 8.16
N GLU A 43 8.31 23.69 7.95
CA GLU A 43 8.59 22.54 7.09
C GLU A 43 8.07 21.24 7.73
N THR A 44 7.53 20.36 6.90
CA THR A 44 7.13 19.02 7.32
C THR A 44 7.72 17.99 6.37
N ILE A 45 8.52 17.08 6.91
CA ILE A 45 9.05 15.93 6.19
C ILE A 45 8.45 14.67 6.80
N ILE A 46 7.69 13.93 6.00
CA ILE A 46 7.03 12.70 6.42
C ILE A 46 7.94 11.54 6.04
N LEU A 47 8.42 10.81 7.05
CA LEU A 47 9.34 9.70 6.88
C LEU A 47 8.59 8.37 6.89
N THR A 48 9.01 7.47 6.00
CA THR A 48 8.54 6.09 5.94
C THR A 48 9.75 5.14 5.98
N HIS A 49 9.51 3.92 6.44
CA HIS A 49 10.52 2.85 6.46
C HIS A 49 9.87 1.55 5.99
N GLU A 50 10.55 0.80 5.12
CA GLU A 50 10.02 -0.41 4.47
C GLU A 50 9.55 -1.48 5.47
N ARG A 51 10.06 -1.43 6.72
CA ARG A 51 9.77 -2.37 7.82
C ARG A 51 8.95 -1.80 8.97
N LEU A 52 8.46 -0.55 8.87
CA LEU A 52 7.66 0.07 9.95
C LEU A 52 6.20 -0.36 9.84
N PHE A 53 5.95 -1.62 10.19
CA PHE A 53 4.61 -2.18 10.27
C PHE A 53 4.08 -2.08 11.70
N LEU A 54 2.74 -2.02 11.83
CA LEU A 54 2.12 -2.24 13.13
C LEU A 54 2.51 -3.64 13.64
N PRO A 55 2.74 -3.82 14.94
CA PRO A 55 2.91 -5.15 15.53
C PRO A 55 1.68 -6.00 15.18
N SER A 56 1.87 -6.98 14.30
CA SER A 56 0.85 -7.98 14.02
C SER A 56 0.94 -9.04 15.11
N GLY A 57 -0.21 -9.54 15.58
CA GLY A 57 -0.27 -10.66 16.50
C GLY A 57 0.33 -11.93 15.89
N ALA A 58 0.14 -13.06 16.58
CA ALA A 58 0.53 -14.36 16.02
C ALA A 58 -0.04 -14.52 14.59
N PRO A 59 0.73 -15.08 13.64
CA PRO A 59 0.27 -15.26 12.28
C PRO A 59 -1.07 -16.00 12.27
N LEU A 60 -2.05 -15.47 11.54
CA LEU A 60 -3.26 -16.23 11.27
C LEU A 60 -2.88 -17.39 10.35
N MET A 61 -2.86 -18.60 10.90
CA MET A 61 -2.63 -19.79 10.09
C MET A 61 -3.79 -19.95 9.11
N PRO A 62 -3.53 -20.19 7.81
CA PRO A 62 -4.60 -20.45 6.86
C PRO A 62 -5.33 -21.75 7.25
N PRO A 63 -6.63 -21.88 6.93
CA PRO A 63 -7.34 -23.14 7.07
C PRO A 63 -6.66 -24.26 6.26
N ASP A 64 -6.63 -25.47 6.81
CA ASP A 64 -6.10 -26.65 6.09
C ASP A 64 -7.12 -27.14 5.05
N ASN A 65 -7.08 -26.51 3.89
CA ASN A 65 -7.91 -26.87 2.75
C ASN A 65 -7.24 -27.90 1.83
N GLY A 66 -6.01 -28.35 2.12
CA GLY A 66 -5.26 -29.23 1.21
C GLY A 66 -6.02 -30.50 0.87
N ASN A 67 -6.60 -31.12 1.89
CA ASN A 67 -7.38 -32.36 1.74
C ASN A 67 -8.76 -32.15 1.09
N ARG A 68 -9.22 -30.91 0.93
CA ARG A 68 -10.60 -30.57 0.51
C ARG A 68 -10.65 -29.79 -0.79
N LEU A 69 -9.50 -29.52 -1.40
CA LEU A 69 -9.41 -28.70 -2.60
C LEU A 69 -10.26 -29.24 -3.77
N PHE A 70 -10.33 -30.57 -3.90
CA PHE A 70 -11.16 -31.21 -4.93
C PHE A 70 -12.65 -31.04 -4.68
N GLU A 71 -13.08 -31.12 -3.42
CA GLU A 71 -14.48 -30.90 -3.01
C GLU A 71 -14.89 -29.44 -3.22
N ILE A 72 -14.00 -28.49 -2.86
CA ILE A 72 -14.21 -27.06 -3.11
C ILE A 72 -14.37 -26.78 -4.61
N ARG A 73 -13.53 -27.40 -5.46
CA ARG A 73 -13.60 -27.24 -6.92
C ARG A 73 -14.89 -27.82 -7.50
N ASP A 74 -15.32 -29.00 -7.07
CA ASP A 74 -16.60 -29.59 -7.50
C ASP A 74 -17.79 -28.66 -7.21
N LEU A 75 -17.83 -28.08 -6.00
CA LEU A 75 -18.88 -27.13 -5.63
C LEU A 75 -18.86 -25.88 -6.54
N ILE A 76 -17.67 -25.37 -6.89
CA ILE A 76 -17.52 -24.25 -7.82
C ILE A 76 -18.00 -24.62 -9.22
N ASP A 77 -17.60 -25.78 -9.74
CA ASP A 77 -17.98 -26.26 -11.08
C ASP A 77 -19.51 -26.43 -11.22
N ARG A 78 -20.19 -26.69 -10.10
CA ARG A 78 -21.66 -26.82 -10.00
C ARG A 78 -22.38 -25.50 -9.71
N GLY A 79 -21.65 -24.37 -9.58
CA GLY A 79 -22.21 -23.06 -9.26
C GLY A 79 -22.62 -22.89 -7.78
N LEU A 80 -22.18 -23.78 -6.89
CA LEU A 80 -22.51 -23.80 -5.46
C LEU A 80 -21.51 -22.97 -4.64
N TYR A 81 -21.40 -21.68 -4.96
CA TYR A 81 -20.36 -20.80 -4.41
C TYR A 81 -20.47 -20.55 -2.90
N ALA A 82 -21.70 -20.48 -2.36
CA ALA A 82 -21.92 -20.29 -0.93
C ALA A 82 -21.38 -21.48 -0.13
N GLN A 83 -21.67 -22.70 -0.60
CA GLN A 83 -21.19 -23.95 -0.02
C GLN A 83 -19.66 -24.05 -0.14
N ALA A 84 -19.09 -23.72 -1.31
CA ALA A 84 -17.64 -23.70 -1.51
C ALA A 84 -16.94 -22.73 -0.54
N THR A 85 -17.51 -21.54 -0.34
CA THR A 85 -16.98 -20.53 0.59
C THR A 85 -17.04 -21.00 2.04
N GLN A 86 -18.17 -21.58 2.46
CA GLN A 86 -18.31 -22.16 3.79
C GLN A 86 -17.27 -23.27 4.01
N LEU A 87 -17.08 -24.13 3.00
CA LEU A 87 -16.11 -25.20 3.04
C LEU A 87 -14.69 -24.68 3.25
N ALA A 88 -14.30 -23.66 2.47
CA ALA A 88 -12.95 -23.12 2.41
C ALA A 88 -12.55 -22.22 3.60
N LEU A 89 -13.52 -21.55 4.24
CA LEU A 89 -13.22 -20.52 5.25
C LEU A 89 -13.66 -20.88 6.68
N ILE A 90 -14.67 -21.73 6.83
CA ILE A 90 -15.37 -21.93 8.12
C ILE A 90 -15.10 -23.32 8.72
N SER A 91 -14.60 -24.24 7.91
CA SER A 91 -14.33 -25.60 8.38
C SER A 91 -13.06 -25.65 9.22
N ARG A 92 -13.21 -25.90 10.52
CA ARG A 92 -12.12 -26.34 11.39
C ARG A 92 -12.00 -27.85 11.36
#